data_AF-A0A0F9T4T3-F1
#
_entry.id   AF-A0A0F9T4T3-F1
#
_cell.length_a   1.000
_cell.length_b   1.000
_cell.length_c   1.000
_cell.angle_alpha   90.00
_cell.angle_beta   90.00
_cell.angle_gamma   90.00
#
_symmetry.space_group_name_H-M   'P 1'
#
loop_
_entity.id
_entity.type
_entity.pdbx_description
1 polymer ?
#
loop_
_entity_poly.entity_id
_entity_poly.type
_entity_poly.pdbx_seq_one_letter_code
_entity_poly.pdbx_strand_id
1 'polypeptide(L)'
;MSVADLSAELTRRHAANKQVDDAWAALARHEQEHGLLRIAAGSAANAVANLREQLEAAIGKADKANDLVDADRGALDTRRQKVEATAYIDHGEVEDWILTAEETNRQVRANQAAKTLEDQYKVKATTSDDLTARIEDIDADKTRQVAAAEFPVPGLGFDENGVTLNDLPFKQASSAESLGVSAAMGFALNPTLPVMLIREGSLLDDGNLEALTQLVKQKDGQLWIERVGDGGECSVVIEDGHVRVVTPEPEPAATP
;
A
#
# COMPACT_ATOMS: atom_id res chain seq x y z
N MET A 1 -58.70 -127.41 -65.27
CA MET A 1 -57.77 -126.27 -65.38
C MET A 1 -56.36 -126.82 -65.30
N SER A 2 -55.50 -126.60 -66.29
CA SER A 2 -54.15 -127.19 -66.33
C SER A 2 -53.16 -126.36 -65.49
N VAL A 3 -52.01 -126.95 -65.12
CA VAL A 3 -50.92 -126.25 -64.43
C VAL A 3 -50.39 -125.06 -65.25
N ALA A 4 -50.45 -125.14 -66.59
CA ALA A 4 -50.06 -124.05 -67.48
C ALA A 4 -51.04 -122.86 -67.41
N ASP A 5 -52.34 -123.12 -67.30
CA ASP A 5 -53.37 -122.08 -67.15
C ASP A 5 -53.23 -121.34 -65.81
N LEU A 6 -52.93 -122.08 -64.74
CA LEU A 6 -52.66 -121.51 -63.41
C LEU A 6 -51.38 -120.66 -63.38
N SER A 7 -50.33 -121.08 -64.08
CA SER A 7 -49.08 -120.32 -64.20
C SER A 7 -49.27 -119.02 -64.99
N ALA A 8 -50.00 -119.06 -66.11
CA ALA A 8 -50.32 -117.88 -66.90
C ALA A 8 -51.19 -116.87 -66.13
N GLU A 9 -52.17 -117.38 -65.36
CA GLU A 9 -52.99 -116.55 -64.47
C GLU A 9 -52.17 -115.95 -63.30
N LEU A 10 -51.24 -116.72 -62.72
CA LEU A 10 -50.32 -116.20 -61.70
C LEU A 10 -49.41 -115.09 -62.26
N THR A 11 -48.83 -115.27 -63.45
CA THR A 11 -48.01 -114.23 -64.11
C THR A 11 -48.84 -112.97 -64.40
N ARG A 12 -50.09 -113.12 -64.87
CA ARG A 12 -51.01 -111.99 -65.08
C ARG A 12 -51.27 -111.22 -63.79
N ARG A 13 -51.53 -111.93 -62.68
CA ARG A 13 -51.74 -111.32 -61.36
C ARG A 13 -50.49 -110.66 -60.81
N HIS A 14 -49.32 -111.27 -60.98
CA HIS A 14 -48.04 -110.65 -60.61
C HIS A 14 -47.77 -109.37 -61.40
N ALA A 15 -48.06 -109.36 -62.70
CA ALA A 15 -47.94 -108.16 -63.53
C ALA A 15 -48.93 -107.06 -63.10
N ALA A 16 -50.17 -107.43 -62.78
CA ALA A 16 -51.17 -106.49 -62.26
C ALA A 16 -50.78 -105.93 -60.88
N ASN A 17 -50.30 -106.77 -59.96
CA ASN A 17 -49.80 -106.33 -58.66
C ASN A 17 -48.60 -105.41 -58.80
N LYS A 18 -47.66 -105.70 -59.71
CA LYS A 18 -46.53 -104.81 -59.99
C LYS A 18 -46.98 -103.43 -60.50
N GLN A 19 -48.00 -103.38 -61.37
CA GLN A 19 -48.58 -102.10 -61.82
C GLN A 19 -49.20 -101.32 -60.66
N VAL A 20 -49.86 -102.01 -59.73
CA VAL A 20 -50.42 -101.39 -58.51
C VAL A 20 -49.30 -100.87 -57.61
N ASP A 21 -48.23 -101.64 -57.40
CA ASP A 21 -47.06 -101.22 -56.61
C ASP A 21 -46.35 -100.01 -57.23
N ASP A 22 -46.14 -100.01 -58.55
CA ASP A 22 -45.54 -98.89 -59.30
C ASP A 22 -46.42 -97.63 -59.21
N ALA A 23 -47.75 -97.79 -59.24
CA ALA A 23 -48.70 -96.70 -59.07
C ALA A 23 -48.67 -96.13 -57.63
N TRP A 24 -48.61 -96.99 -56.61
CA TRP A 24 -48.43 -96.56 -55.21
C TRP A 24 -47.12 -95.80 -55.01
N ALA A 25 -46.02 -96.27 -55.62
CA ALA A 25 -44.72 -95.59 -55.55
C ALA A 25 -44.75 -94.22 -56.27
N ALA A 26 -45.44 -94.11 -57.41
CA ALA A 26 -45.62 -92.84 -58.11
C ALA A 26 -46.48 -91.85 -57.31
N LEU A 27 -47.57 -92.33 -56.71
CA LEU A 27 -48.43 -91.52 -55.83
C LEU A 27 -47.63 -91.01 -54.63
N ALA A 28 -46.88 -91.88 -53.95
CA ALA A 28 -46.05 -91.49 -52.80
C ALA A 28 -45.01 -90.40 -53.15
N ARG A 29 -44.37 -90.49 -54.34
CA ARG A 29 -43.46 -89.43 -54.82
C ARG A 29 -44.19 -88.11 -55.05
N HIS A 30 -45.36 -88.15 -55.67
CA HIS A 30 -46.16 -86.96 -55.94
C HIS A 30 -46.70 -86.32 -54.66
N GLU A 31 -47.14 -87.12 -53.68
CA GLU A 31 -47.55 -86.64 -52.36
C GLU A 31 -46.40 -85.96 -51.61
N GLN A 32 -45.18 -86.52 -51.68
CA GLN A 32 -43.98 -85.91 -51.12
C GLN A 32 -43.68 -84.56 -51.79
N GLU A 33 -43.68 -84.49 -53.11
CA GLU A 33 -43.44 -83.25 -53.87
C GLU A 33 -44.51 -82.18 -53.57
N HIS A 34 -45.78 -82.58 -53.56
CA HIS A 34 -46.88 -81.69 -53.18
C HIS A 34 -46.71 -81.17 -51.74
N GLY A 35 -46.26 -82.03 -50.82
CA GLY A 35 -45.92 -81.64 -49.45
C GLY A 35 -44.85 -80.55 -49.40
N LEU A 36 -43.77 -80.68 -50.19
CA LEU A 36 -42.70 -79.68 -50.28
C LEU A 36 -43.19 -78.37 -50.90
N LEU A 37 -43.96 -78.42 -51.99
CA LEU A 37 -44.54 -77.24 -52.62
C LEU A 37 -45.49 -76.50 -51.69
N ARG A 38 -46.29 -77.22 -50.89
CA ARG A 38 -47.18 -76.64 -49.88
C ARG A 38 -46.39 -75.91 -48.78
N ILE A 39 -45.27 -76.48 -48.33
CA ILE A 39 -44.38 -75.83 -47.36
C ILE A 39 -43.75 -74.56 -47.97
N ALA A 40 -43.26 -74.64 -49.21
CA ALA A 40 -42.68 -73.49 -49.91
C ALA A 40 -43.71 -72.36 -50.13
N ALA A 41 -44.93 -72.70 -50.55
CA ALA A 41 -46.03 -71.76 -50.70
C ALA A 41 -46.42 -71.11 -49.37
N GLY A 42 -46.47 -71.89 -48.28
CA GLY A 42 -46.71 -71.35 -46.94
C GLY A 42 -45.61 -70.40 -46.47
N SER A 43 -44.34 -70.75 -46.72
CA SER A 43 -43.19 -69.88 -46.40
C SER A 43 -43.22 -68.57 -47.19
N ALA A 44 -43.50 -68.63 -48.51
CA ALA A 44 -43.64 -67.46 -49.35
C ALA A 44 -44.82 -66.57 -48.92
N ALA A 45 -45.96 -67.16 -48.55
CA ALA A 45 -47.10 -66.41 -48.04
C ALA A 45 -46.79 -65.68 -46.73
N ASN A 46 -46.06 -66.32 -45.81
CA ASN A 46 -45.60 -65.69 -44.57
C ASN A 46 -44.60 -64.55 -44.84
N ALA A 47 -43.67 -64.74 -45.78
CA ALA A 47 -42.74 -63.69 -46.18
C ALA A 47 -43.46 -62.47 -46.77
N VAL A 48 -44.46 -62.68 -47.63
CA VAL A 48 -45.30 -61.60 -48.17
C VAL A 48 -46.07 -60.88 -47.06
N ALA A 49 -46.63 -61.62 -46.08
CA ALA A 49 -47.31 -61.02 -44.94
C ALA A 49 -46.37 -60.12 -44.11
N ASN A 50 -45.17 -60.62 -43.81
CA ASN A 50 -44.16 -59.85 -43.07
C ASN A 50 -43.69 -58.60 -43.84
N LEU A 51 -43.40 -58.73 -45.13
CA LEU A 51 -42.99 -57.59 -45.97
C LEU A 51 -44.08 -56.53 -46.08
N ARG A 52 -45.36 -56.93 -46.12
CA ARG A 52 -46.48 -55.99 -46.08
C ARG A 52 -46.53 -55.22 -44.77
N GLU A 53 -46.36 -55.91 -43.64
CA GLU A 53 -46.29 -55.25 -42.33
C GLU A 53 -45.11 -54.27 -42.23
N GLN A 54 -43.93 -54.66 -42.71
CA GLN A 54 -42.76 -53.78 -42.76
C GLN A 54 -42.98 -52.56 -43.67
N LEU A 55 -43.63 -52.74 -44.83
CA LEU A 55 -43.93 -51.65 -45.75
C LEU A 55 -44.89 -50.63 -45.12
N GLU A 56 -45.97 -51.09 -44.51
CA GLU A 56 -46.91 -50.22 -43.80
C GLU A 56 -46.23 -49.45 -42.65
N ALA A 57 -45.37 -50.13 -41.88
CA ALA A 57 -44.59 -49.48 -40.84
C ALA A 57 -43.60 -48.43 -41.39
N ALA A 58 -42.99 -48.68 -42.55
CA ALA A 58 -42.09 -47.75 -43.21
C ALA A 58 -42.82 -46.53 -43.78
N ILE A 59 -43.99 -46.73 -44.41
CA ILE A 59 -44.87 -45.66 -44.90
C ILE A 59 -45.26 -44.75 -43.73
N GLY A 60 -45.75 -45.33 -42.62
CA GLY A 60 -46.13 -44.54 -41.44
C GLY A 60 -44.96 -43.78 -40.79
N LYS A 61 -43.71 -44.24 -40.93
CA LYS A 61 -42.53 -43.48 -40.49
C LYS A 61 -42.22 -42.32 -41.45
N ALA A 62 -42.33 -42.55 -42.75
CA ALA A 62 -42.09 -41.52 -43.76
C ALA A 62 -43.12 -40.38 -43.65
N ASP A 63 -44.40 -40.72 -43.47
CA ASP A 63 -45.46 -39.73 -43.29
C ASP A 63 -45.21 -38.86 -42.04
N LYS A 64 -44.89 -39.50 -40.90
CA LYS A 64 -44.52 -38.76 -39.67
C LYS A 64 -43.30 -37.86 -39.85
N ALA A 65 -42.30 -38.31 -40.61
CA ALA A 65 -41.12 -37.49 -40.87
C ALA A 65 -41.45 -36.28 -41.76
N ASN A 66 -42.31 -36.46 -42.76
CA ASN A 66 -42.79 -35.37 -43.59
C ASN A 66 -43.60 -34.35 -42.79
N ASP A 67 -44.52 -34.81 -41.94
CA ASP A 67 -45.31 -33.95 -41.05
C ASP A 67 -44.40 -33.09 -40.14
N LEU A 68 -43.33 -33.69 -39.60
CA LEU A 68 -42.35 -32.97 -38.79
C LEU A 68 -41.56 -31.93 -39.58
N VAL A 69 -41.14 -32.26 -40.81
CA VAL A 69 -40.41 -31.33 -41.68
C VAL A 69 -41.29 -30.14 -42.05
N ASP A 70 -42.56 -30.36 -42.38
CA ASP A 70 -43.48 -29.28 -42.73
C ASP A 70 -43.81 -28.40 -41.53
N ALA A 71 -43.96 -28.99 -40.33
CA ALA A 71 -44.12 -28.23 -39.09
C ALA A 71 -42.88 -27.38 -38.77
N ASP A 72 -41.67 -27.93 -38.92
CA ASP A 72 -40.42 -27.20 -38.69
C ASP A 72 -40.23 -26.09 -39.72
N ARG A 73 -40.56 -26.33 -41.00
CA ARG A 73 -40.53 -25.29 -42.04
C ARG A 73 -41.43 -24.11 -41.68
N GLY A 74 -42.67 -24.37 -41.24
CA GLY A 74 -43.58 -23.31 -40.80
C GLY A 74 -43.04 -22.53 -39.59
N ALA A 75 -42.42 -23.22 -38.64
CA ALA A 75 -41.80 -22.58 -37.47
C ALA A 75 -40.57 -21.73 -37.86
N LEU A 76 -39.74 -22.23 -38.78
CA LEU A 76 -38.57 -21.53 -39.31
C LEU A 76 -38.97 -20.26 -40.07
N ASP A 77 -39.97 -20.34 -40.95
CA ASP A 77 -40.46 -19.18 -41.68
C ASP A 77 -41.02 -18.11 -40.74
N THR A 78 -41.79 -18.52 -39.72
CA THR A 78 -42.29 -17.61 -38.68
C THR A 78 -41.14 -16.93 -37.93
N ARG A 79 -40.09 -17.68 -37.56
CA ARG A 79 -38.91 -17.11 -36.88
C ARG A 79 -38.15 -16.17 -37.80
N ARG A 80 -37.97 -16.52 -39.07
CA ARG A 80 -37.31 -15.67 -40.07
C ARG A 80 -38.04 -14.35 -40.24
N GLN A 81 -39.36 -14.39 -40.41
CA GLN A 81 -40.19 -13.17 -40.51
C GLN A 81 -40.05 -12.29 -39.27
N LYS A 82 -40.01 -12.87 -38.06
CA LYS A 82 -39.76 -12.11 -36.83
C LYS A 82 -38.40 -11.44 -36.82
N VAL A 83 -37.35 -12.13 -37.26
CA VAL A 83 -36.00 -11.54 -37.34
C VAL A 83 -35.94 -10.46 -38.41
N GLU A 84 -36.49 -10.69 -39.60
CA GLU A 84 -36.53 -9.70 -40.69
C GLU A 84 -37.35 -8.45 -40.32
N ALA A 85 -38.42 -8.61 -39.55
CA ALA A 85 -39.20 -7.49 -39.00
C ALA A 85 -38.50 -6.77 -37.84
N THR A 86 -37.46 -7.38 -37.25
CA THR A 86 -36.68 -6.76 -36.18
C THR A 86 -35.60 -5.88 -36.80
N ALA A 87 -35.81 -4.57 -36.78
CA ALA A 87 -34.77 -3.63 -37.17
C ALA A 87 -33.62 -3.64 -36.15
N TYR A 88 -32.39 -3.55 -36.64
CA TYR A 88 -31.24 -3.28 -35.78
C TYR A 88 -31.40 -1.86 -35.23
N ILE A 89 -31.19 -1.71 -33.92
CA ILE A 89 -31.21 -0.39 -33.27
C ILE A 89 -29.78 0.15 -33.34
N ASP A 90 -29.61 1.28 -34.01
CA ASP A 90 -28.33 1.98 -34.00
C ASP A 90 -28.03 2.47 -32.58
N HIS A 91 -26.82 2.17 -32.09
CA HIS A 91 -26.35 2.53 -30.76
C HIS A 91 -25.18 3.53 -30.80
N GLY A 92 -24.78 4.02 -31.98
CA GLY A 92 -23.64 4.94 -32.13
C GLY A 92 -23.78 6.20 -31.28
N GLU A 93 -24.96 6.79 -31.23
CA GLU A 93 -25.23 7.98 -30.40
C GLU A 93 -24.99 7.72 -28.90
N VAL A 94 -25.35 6.51 -28.41
CA VAL A 94 -25.15 6.14 -27.00
C VAL A 94 -23.66 5.93 -26.70
N GLU A 95 -22.91 5.33 -27.63
CA GLU A 95 -21.46 5.19 -27.51
C GLU A 95 -20.76 6.55 -27.47
N ASP A 96 -21.17 7.49 -28.34
CA ASP A 96 -20.64 8.85 -28.37
C ASP A 96 -20.95 9.61 -27.06
N TRP A 97 -22.16 9.44 -26.51
CA TRP A 97 -22.53 10.02 -25.22
C TRP A 97 -21.68 9.48 -24.08
N ILE A 98 -21.39 8.17 -24.06
CA ILE A 98 -20.54 7.55 -23.05
C ILE A 98 -19.12 8.15 -23.13
N LEU A 99 -18.52 8.21 -24.33
CA LEU A 99 -17.19 8.79 -24.51
C LEU A 99 -17.14 10.26 -24.08
N THR A 100 -18.15 11.04 -24.45
CA THR A 100 -18.25 12.46 -24.08
C THR A 100 -18.40 12.64 -22.57
N ALA A 101 -19.20 11.80 -21.92
CA ALA A 101 -19.40 11.84 -20.48
C ALA A 101 -18.11 11.48 -19.72
N GLU A 102 -17.36 10.47 -20.17
CA GLU A 102 -16.08 10.08 -19.58
C GLU A 102 -15.03 11.20 -19.70
N GLU A 103 -14.93 11.82 -20.88
CA GLU A 103 -14.07 12.97 -21.13
C GLU A 103 -14.41 14.14 -20.19
N THR A 104 -15.69 14.51 -20.12
CA THR A 104 -16.17 15.58 -19.26
C THR A 104 -15.87 15.30 -17.79
N ASN A 105 -16.14 14.08 -17.33
CA ASN A 105 -15.87 13.66 -15.95
C ASN A 105 -14.37 13.71 -15.63
N ARG A 106 -13.51 13.32 -16.58
CA ARG A 106 -12.05 13.41 -16.39
C ARG A 106 -11.61 14.87 -16.21
N GLN A 107 -12.12 15.78 -17.03
CA GLN A 107 -11.82 17.21 -16.92
C GLN A 107 -12.33 17.81 -15.61
N VAL A 108 -13.54 17.46 -15.18
CA VAL A 108 -14.11 17.91 -13.89
C VAL A 108 -13.24 17.45 -12.73
N ARG A 109 -12.81 16.18 -12.70
CA ARG A 109 -11.91 15.67 -11.66
C ARG A 109 -10.56 16.40 -11.65
N ALA A 110 -9.98 16.65 -12.83
CA ALA A 110 -8.72 17.38 -12.94
C ALA A 110 -8.85 18.82 -12.41
N ASN A 111 -9.94 19.52 -12.76
CA ASN A 111 -10.20 20.88 -12.28
C ASN A 111 -10.43 20.93 -10.77
N GLN A 112 -11.15 19.96 -10.20
CA GLN A 112 -11.34 19.85 -8.75
C GLN A 112 -10.02 19.59 -8.02
N ALA A 113 -9.17 18.72 -8.55
CA ALA A 113 -7.84 18.46 -8.00
C ALA A 113 -6.94 19.69 -8.04
N ALA A 114 -6.92 20.41 -9.18
CA ALA A 114 -6.18 21.64 -9.35
C ALA A 114 -6.63 22.72 -8.35
N LYS A 115 -7.95 22.93 -8.22
CA LYS A 115 -8.51 23.88 -7.26
C LYS A 115 -8.14 23.54 -5.81
N THR A 116 -8.24 22.26 -5.45
CA THR A 116 -7.87 21.80 -4.10
C THR A 116 -6.40 22.08 -3.81
N LEU A 117 -5.52 21.83 -4.78
CA LEU A 117 -4.09 22.10 -4.64
C LEU A 117 -3.78 23.61 -4.56
N GLU A 118 -4.50 24.42 -5.34
CA GLU A 118 -4.38 25.89 -5.30
C GLU A 118 -4.80 26.43 -3.91
N ASP A 119 -5.91 25.96 -3.35
CA ASP A 119 -6.38 26.36 -2.03
C ASP A 119 -5.36 25.95 -0.94
N GLN A 120 -4.82 24.73 -1.01
CA GLN A 120 -3.75 24.28 -0.11
C GLN A 120 -2.48 25.13 -0.24
N TYR A 121 -2.10 25.49 -1.47
CA TYR A 121 -0.94 26.34 -1.73
C TYR A 121 -1.13 27.71 -1.09
N LYS A 122 -2.28 28.36 -1.29
CA LYS A 122 -2.58 29.68 -0.71
C LYS A 122 -2.46 29.67 0.81
N VAL A 123 -3.07 28.68 1.47
CA VAL A 123 -2.97 28.55 2.94
C VAL A 123 -1.52 28.40 3.38
N LYS A 124 -0.75 27.51 2.74
CA LYS A 124 0.65 27.29 3.11
C LYS A 124 1.54 28.51 2.82
N ALA A 125 1.30 29.22 1.73
CA ALA A 125 2.01 30.44 1.39
C ALA A 125 1.76 31.51 2.46
N THR A 126 0.49 31.77 2.80
CA THR A 126 0.15 32.73 3.87
C THR A 126 0.76 32.34 5.22
N THR A 127 0.72 31.06 5.59
CA THR A 127 1.37 30.61 6.84
C THR A 127 2.89 30.78 6.79
N SER A 128 3.52 30.54 5.63
CA SER A 128 4.95 30.77 5.47
C SER A 128 5.30 32.24 5.65
N ASP A 129 4.56 33.13 5.00
CA ASP A 129 4.78 34.58 5.08
C ASP A 129 4.58 35.10 6.52
N ASP A 130 3.54 34.63 7.23
CA ASP A 130 3.29 34.98 8.64
C ASP A 130 4.42 34.50 9.56
N LEU A 131 4.87 33.25 9.40
CA LEU A 131 5.96 32.71 10.20
C LEU A 131 7.28 33.44 9.93
N THR A 132 7.57 33.79 8.67
CA THR A 132 8.74 34.60 8.32
C THR A 132 8.69 35.97 8.98
N ALA A 133 7.56 36.68 8.89
CA ALA A 133 7.39 37.98 9.55
C ALA A 133 7.56 37.88 11.07
N ARG A 134 7.05 36.81 11.69
CA ARG A 134 7.22 36.57 13.13
C ARG A 134 8.68 36.29 13.53
N ILE A 135 9.45 35.61 12.67
CA ILE A 135 10.88 35.40 12.91
C ILE A 135 11.61 36.75 12.85
N GLU A 136 11.33 37.57 11.83
CA GLU A 136 11.91 38.91 11.67
C GLU A 136 11.59 39.81 12.87
N ASP A 137 10.34 39.79 13.35
CA ASP A 137 9.93 40.52 14.55
C ASP A 137 10.69 40.06 15.82
N ILE A 138 10.84 38.74 15.99
CA ILE A 138 11.59 38.15 17.11
C ILE A 138 13.06 38.54 17.04
N ASP A 139 13.68 38.50 15.87
CA ASP A 139 15.09 38.84 15.72
C ASP A 139 15.33 40.34 15.94
N ALA A 140 14.44 41.20 15.43
CA ALA A 140 14.48 42.63 15.71
C ALA A 140 14.30 42.93 17.21
N ASP A 141 13.42 42.19 17.89
CA ASP A 141 13.20 42.32 19.33
C ASP A 141 14.42 41.85 20.13
N LYS A 142 15.05 40.72 19.77
CA LYS A 142 16.30 40.26 20.39
C LYS A 142 17.40 41.32 20.29
N THR A 143 17.64 41.86 19.09
CA THR A 143 18.66 42.89 18.88
C THR A 143 18.37 44.12 19.73
N ARG A 144 17.10 44.55 19.81
CA ARG A 144 16.70 45.68 20.65
C ARG A 144 16.94 45.42 22.13
N GLN A 145 16.56 44.23 22.63
CA GLN A 145 16.75 43.85 24.02
C GLN A 145 18.25 43.77 24.39
N VAL A 146 19.08 43.20 23.52
CA VAL A 146 20.54 43.15 23.73
C VAL A 146 21.15 44.55 23.71
N ALA A 147 20.76 45.41 22.77
CA ALA A 147 21.28 46.78 22.70
C ALA A 147 20.82 47.67 23.86
N ALA A 148 19.63 47.42 24.42
CA ALA A 148 19.09 48.15 25.56
C ALA A 148 19.55 47.56 26.92
N ALA A 149 20.19 46.39 26.94
CA ALA A 149 20.64 45.77 28.17
C ALA A 149 21.83 46.53 28.77
N GLU A 150 21.72 46.86 30.06
CA GLU A 150 22.84 47.43 30.82
C GLU A 150 23.79 46.30 31.21
N PHE A 151 24.88 46.14 30.44
CA PHE A 151 25.91 45.16 30.77
C PHE A 151 26.81 45.64 31.93
N PRO A 152 27.13 44.77 32.90
CA PRO A 152 28.03 45.10 34.02
C PRO A 152 29.45 45.54 33.61
N VAL A 153 29.87 45.10 32.41
CA VAL A 153 31.19 45.34 31.85
C VAL A 153 31.05 45.96 30.47
N PRO A 154 31.70 47.11 30.21
CA PRO A 154 31.73 47.70 28.88
C PRO A 154 32.29 46.74 27.84
N GLY A 155 31.65 46.68 26.67
CA GLY A 155 32.05 45.80 25.57
C GLY A 155 31.62 44.34 25.72
N LEU A 156 30.97 43.95 26.83
CA LEU A 156 30.39 42.61 26.97
C LEU A 156 29.09 42.52 26.16
N GLY A 157 28.91 41.43 25.42
CA GLY A 157 27.73 41.19 24.60
C GLY A 157 27.53 39.71 24.30
N PHE A 158 26.59 39.42 23.40
CA PHE A 158 26.31 38.08 22.92
C PHE A 158 25.99 38.11 21.42
N ASP A 159 26.44 37.10 20.69
CA ASP A 159 26.14 36.87 19.28
C ASP A 159 25.61 35.44 19.04
N GLU A 160 25.46 35.04 17.78
CA GLU A 160 25.02 33.69 17.40
C GLU A 160 25.95 32.56 17.90
N ASN A 161 27.21 32.89 18.21
CA ASN A 161 28.24 31.94 18.62
C ASN A 161 28.47 31.90 20.13
N GLY A 162 27.92 32.86 20.89
CA GLY A 162 27.94 32.88 22.35
C GLY A 162 28.27 34.26 22.93
N VAL A 163 29.02 34.27 24.03
CA VAL A 163 29.39 35.52 24.73
C VAL A 163 30.55 36.19 24.01
N THR A 164 30.47 37.50 23.82
CA THR A 164 31.51 38.34 23.21
C THR A 164 32.02 39.41 24.18
N LEU A 165 33.28 39.81 24.01
CA LEU A 165 33.92 40.94 24.67
C LEU A 165 34.64 41.77 23.61
N ASN A 166 34.25 43.03 23.44
CA ASN A 166 34.76 43.93 22.40
C ASN A 166 34.69 43.31 20.99
N ASP A 167 33.53 42.72 20.66
CA ASP A 167 33.25 42.04 19.39
C ASP A 167 34.09 40.79 19.09
N LEU A 168 34.83 40.27 20.09
CA LEU A 168 35.58 39.03 20.01
C LEU A 168 34.96 37.95 20.90
N PRO A 169 35.01 36.65 20.52
CA PRO A 169 34.53 35.57 21.38
C PRO A 169 35.19 35.64 22.77
N PHE A 170 34.39 35.60 23.85
CA PHE A 170 34.90 35.73 25.22
C PHE A 170 35.97 34.69 25.59
N LYS A 171 35.95 33.52 24.96
CA LYS A 171 36.99 32.48 25.11
C LYS A 171 38.38 32.93 24.66
N GLN A 172 38.49 33.99 23.88
CA GLN A 172 39.74 34.58 23.42
C GLN A 172 40.21 35.73 24.33
N ALA A 173 39.42 36.11 25.34
CA ALA A 173 39.84 37.11 26.32
C ALA A 173 41.09 36.62 27.07
N SER A 174 42.03 37.53 27.33
CA SER A 174 43.19 37.23 28.15
C SER A 174 42.79 36.79 29.57
N SER A 175 43.69 36.14 30.29
CA SER A 175 43.47 35.75 31.69
C SER A 175 43.08 36.95 32.57
N ALA A 176 43.66 38.13 32.31
CA ALA A 176 43.34 39.36 33.02
C ALA A 176 41.93 39.88 32.69
N GLU A 177 41.56 39.92 31.40
CA GLU A 177 40.23 40.37 30.95
C GLU A 177 39.12 39.43 31.41
N SER A 178 39.32 38.11 31.28
CA SER A 178 38.35 37.12 31.73
C SER A 178 38.13 37.16 33.24
N LEU A 179 39.19 37.35 34.03
CA LEU A 179 39.11 37.53 35.48
C LEU A 179 38.39 38.83 35.86
N GLY A 180 38.72 39.94 35.19
CA GLY A 180 38.04 41.23 35.39
C GLY A 180 36.55 41.17 35.07
N VAL A 181 36.17 40.53 33.96
CA VAL A 181 34.76 40.32 33.58
C VAL A 181 34.04 39.46 34.61
N SER A 182 34.65 38.35 35.03
CA SER A 182 34.07 37.44 36.03
C SER A 182 33.84 38.15 37.37
N ALA A 183 34.81 38.96 37.79
CA ALA A 183 34.72 39.73 39.02
C ALA A 183 33.61 40.79 38.95
N ALA A 184 33.58 41.58 37.87
CA ALA A 184 32.55 42.60 37.66
C ALA A 184 31.14 42.00 37.57
N MET A 185 30.99 40.83 36.95
CA MET A 185 29.73 40.08 36.92
C MET A 185 29.31 39.63 38.32
N GLY A 186 30.24 39.12 39.13
CA GLY A 186 30.00 38.75 40.51
C GLY A 186 29.47 39.90 41.36
N PHE A 187 30.04 41.10 41.22
CA PHE A 187 29.57 42.30 41.90
C PHE A 187 28.19 42.76 41.41
N ALA A 188 27.94 42.72 40.10
CA ALA A 188 26.64 43.11 39.56
C ALA A 188 25.50 42.16 39.96
N LEU A 189 25.78 40.86 40.13
CA LEU A 189 24.81 39.89 40.64
C LEU A 189 24.54 40.03 42.15
N ASN A 190 25.45 40.67 42.90
CA ASN A 190 25.38 40.80 44.37
C ASN A 190 25.58 42.25 44.85
N PRO A 191 24.70 43.20 44.45
CA PRO A 191 24.92 44.63 44.68
C PRO A 191 24.82 45.07 46.15
N THR A 192 24.16 44.29 47.01
CA THR A 192 23.91 44.64 48.42
C THR A 192 25.07 44.35 49.35
N LEU A 193 25.90 43.36 49.03
CA LEU A 193 27.07 42.98 49.81
C LEU A 193 28.20 42.61 48.85
N PRO A 194 28.96 43.60 48.36
CA PRO A 194 30.01 43.39 47.37
C PRO A 194 31.25 42.78 48.01
N VAL A 195 31.17 41.53 48.47
CA VAL A 195 32.31 40.77 49.00
C VAL A 195 32.67 39.66 48.01
N MET A 196 33.93 39.63 47.59
CA MET A 196 34.48 38.61 46.71
C MET A 196 35.51 37.77 47.44
N LEU A 197 35.35 36.45 47.43
CA LEU A 197 36.31 35.51 48.00
C LEU A 197 37.05 34.78 46.88
N ILE A 198 38.37 34.97 46.81
CA ILE A 198 39.27 34.20 45.96
C ILE A 198 39.97 33.16 46.83
N ARG A 199 39.67 31.89 46.56
CA ARG A 199 40.38 30.75 47.15
C ARG A 199 41.64 30.47 46.32
N GLU A 200 42.70 29.99 46.97
CA GLU A 200 43.98 29.67 46.31
C GLU A 200 44.57 30.84 45.49
N GLY A 201 44.57 32.05 46.03
CA GLY A 201 45.08 33.26 45.36
C GLY A 201 46.59 33.27 45.11
N SER A 202 47.32 32.21 45.47
CA SER A 202 48.74 32.03 45.13
C SER A 202 48.98 31.89 43.62
N LEU A 203 47.95 31.55 42.85
CA LEU A 203 48.01 31.43 41.39
C LEU A 203 47.82 32.77 40.64
N LEU A 204 47.47 33.85 41.36
CA LEU A 204 47.36 35.19 40.79
C LEU A 204 48.73 35.85 40.73
N ASP A 205 49.13 36.31 39.55
CA ASP A 205 50.28 37.20 39.39
C ASP A 205 49.95 38.62 39.90
N ASP A 206 51.01 39.40 40.15
CA ASP A 206 50.90 40.75 40.70
C ASP A 206 50.07 41.68 39.80
N GLY A 207 50.09 41.47 38.48
CA GLY A 207 49.34 42.27 37.52
C GLY A 207 47.82 42.03 37.61
N ASN A 208 47.40 40.78 37.70
CA ASN A 208 46.01 40.38 37.89
C ASN A 208 45.49 40.80 39.27
N LEU A 209 46.33 40.75 40.30
CA LEU A 209 46.00 41.20 41.65
C LEU A 209 45.76 42.72 41.69
N GLU A 210 46.62 43.51 41.04
CA GLU A 210 46.45 44.96 40.90
C GLU A 210 45.15 45.28 40.14
N ALA A 211 44.90 44.61 39.01
CA ALA A 211 43.70 44.80 38.20
C ALA A 211 42.41 44.49 38.98
N LEU A 212 42.37 43.39 39.74
CA LEU A 212 41.26 43.04 40.63
C LEU A 212 41.06 44.07 41.74
N THR A 213 42.16 44.52 42.36
CA THR A 213 42.11 45.52 43.44
C THR A 213 41.52 46.85 42.94
N GLN A 214 41.91 47.30 41.75
CA GLN A 214 41.34 48.50 41.14
C GLN A 214 39.84 48.34 40.85
N LEU A 215 39.43 47.19 40.34
CA LEU A 215 38.02 46.90 40.06
C LEU A 215 37.16 46.87 41.34
N VAL A 216 37.66 46.23 42.40
CA VAL A 216 36.99 46.15 43.70
C VAL A 216 36.84 47.54 44.31
N LYS A 217 37.88 48.38 44.24
CA LYS A 217 37.82 49.79 44.69
C LYS A 217 36.80 50.60 43.92
N GLN A 218 36.73 50.46 42.59
CA GLN A 218 35.74 51.16 41.77
C GLN A 218 34.29 50.76 42.11
N LYS A 219 34.09 49.55 42.62
CA LYS A 219 32.76 49.01 42.98
C LYS A 219 32.44 49.13 44.47
N ASP A 220 33.27 49.81 45.25
CA ASP A 220 33.15 49.92 46.72
C ASP A 220 32.98 48.55 47.40
N GLY A 221 33.73 47.57 46.90
CA GLY A 221 33.68 46.18 47.33
C GLY A 221 34.79 45.80 48.31
N GLN A 222 34.69 44.59 48.85
CA GLN A 222 35.74 43.95 49.63
C GLN A 222 36.25 42.71 48.90
N LEU A 223 37.57 42.55 48.81
CA LEU A 223 38.22 41.38 48.24
C LEU A 223 38.93 40.60 49.34
N TRP A 224 38.54 39.34 49.52
CA TRP A 224 39.19 38.39 50.42
C TRP A 224 39.97 37.39 49.58
N ILE A 225 41.26 37.24 49.88
CA ILE A 225 42.14 36.35 49.14
C ILE A 225 42.82 35.40 50.11
N GLU A 226 42.64 34.11 49.87
CA GLU A 226 43.37 33.07 50.57
C GLU A 226 44.77 32.93 49.97
N ARG A 227 45.81 33.11 50.79
CA ARG A 227 47.21 32.90 50.41
C ARG A 227 47.92 32.06 51.46
N VAL A 228 48.92 31.30 51.03
CA VAL A 228 49.80 30.53 51.91
C VAL A 228 51.06 31.36 52.14
N GLY A 229 51.29 31.79 53.38
CA GLY A 229 52.48 32.55 53.76
C GLY A 229 52.32 33.29 55.09
N ASP A 230 53.44 33.61 55.70
CA ASP A 230 53.55 34.39 56.96
C ASP A 230 53.99 35.85 56.69
N GLY A 231 53.95 36.30 55.43
CA GLY A 231 54.44 37.61 54.98
C GLY A 231 53.48 38.77 55.26
N GLY A 232 53.94 40.00 54.98
CA GLY A 232 53.20 41.24 55.22
C GLY A 232 51.96 41.45 54.32
N GLU A 233 51.78 40.58 53.33
CA GLU A 233 50.62 40.51 52.44
C GLU A 233 49.39 39.85 53.09
N CYS A 234 49.53 39.18 54.24
CA CYS A 234 48.45 38.50 54.95
C CYS A 234 47.98 39.32 56.17
N SER A 235 46.73 39.77 56.15
CA SER A 235 46.13 40.51 57.28
C SER A 235 45.58 39.61 58.40
N VAL A 236 45.19 38.37 58.05
CA VAL A 236 44.72 37.35 58.99
C VAL A 236 45.48 36.06 58.71
N VAL A 237 46.21 35.55 59.69
CA VAL A 237 46.96 34.28 59.60
C VAL A 237 46.31 33.23 60.49
N ILE A 238 45.92 32.11 59.88
CA ILE A 238 45.31 30.96 60.56
C ILE A 238 46.32 29.81 60.56
N GLU A 239 46.65 29.29 61.75
CA GLU A 239 47.57 28.17 61.96
C GLU A 239 46.92 27.16 62.92
N ASP A 240 47.01 25.86 62.62
CA ASP A 240 46.40 24.77 63.41
C ASP A 240 44.91 24.99 63.75
N GLY A 241 44.16 25.57 62.81
CA GLY A 241 42.72 25.84 62.97
C GLY A 241 42.39 27.02 63.91
N HIS A 242 43.39 27.80 64.33
CA HIS A 242 43.22 28.95 65.20
C HIS A 242 43.79 30.22 64.55
N VAL A 243 43.23 31.38 64.88
CA VAL A 243 43.77 32.67 64.43
C VAL A 243 45.06 32.95 65.21
N ARG A 244 46.20 33.00 64.51
CA ARG A 244 47.51 33.29 65.10
C ARG A 244 47.80 34.79 65.12
N VAL A 245 47.51 35.49 64.02
CA VAL A 245 47.78 36.92 63.85
C VAL A 245 46.58 37.59 63.17
N VAL A 246 46.18 38.74 63.71
CA VAL A 246 45.33 39.72 63.03
C VAL A 246 46.12 41.02 63.00
N THR A 247 46.55 41.42 61.82
CA THR A 247 47.25 42.69 61.62
C THR A 247 46.18 43.75 61.34
N PRO A 248 45.98 44.77 62.21
CA PRO A 248 45.04 45.84 61.91
C PRO A 248 45.52 46.63 60.68
N GLU A 249 44.56 47.08 59.88
CA GLU A 249 44.82 47.95 58.74
C GLU A 249 45.60 49.21 59.22
N PRO A 250 46.65 49.66 58.52
CA PRO A 250 47.23 50.97 58.83
C PRO A 250 46.13 52.03 58.67
N GLU A 251 45.97 52.92 59.66
CA GLU A 251 45.03 54.04 59.58
C GLU A 251 45.21 54.75 58.23
N PRO A 252 44.12 55.07 57.51
CA PRO A 252 44.23 55.81 56.26
C PRO A 252 44.96 57.12 56.57
N ALA A 253 46.04 57.38 55.83
CA ALA A 253 46.76 58.63 55.95
C ALA A 253 45.76 59.79 55.83
N ALA A 254 45.66 60.60 56.89
CA ALA A 254 44.83 61.79 56.91
C ALA A 254 45.14 62.62 55.66
N THR A 255 44.16 62.74 54.77
CA THR A 255 44.28 63.55 53.57
C THR A 255 44.29 65.03 54.00
N PRO A 256 45.25 65.86 53.55
CA PRO A 256 45.16 67.31 53.73
C PRO A 256 44.01 67.90 52.90
#